data_AF-A0A2G8K6J7-F1
#
_entry.id   AF-A0A2G8K6J7-F1
#
_cell.length_a   1.000
_cell.length_b   1.000
_cell.length_c   1.000
_cell.angle_alpha   90.00
_cell.angle_beta   90.00
_cell.angle_gamma   90.00
#
_symmetry.space_group_name_H-M   'P 1'
#
loop_
_entity.id
_entity.type
_entity.pdbx_description
1 polymer ?
#
loop_
_entity_poly.entity_id
_entity_poly.type
_entity_poly.pdbx_seq_one_letter_code
_entity_poly.pdbx_strand_id
1 'polypeptide(L)'
;MGRRKGMYRRRATTFKTGNRFGFTACTADETDANCTGDMPSPSDTGVATMSSCKPAYKRLSKEEYERVVNSPVKGPEIFSSQSQQTMLLRPTKHHVGQLNNMAPASVAESTGNRVVNLQVTVRAYHSAMMAHREASNGCAGLLISVSDMEEFVGLGSKVVFGCTLCNYRSELLPLYKVLNQSNKPGRNPSELNIALQLGLHQTSISSTAARRLLSSISLPSPAVSTLQKSANQFGPVMKEINENDMAEKRGIIKETLQLRGLSRDSPIFAEYDRQYNNPLRNSRSKTPFAPASQCRDVIVENVTMDKFVIGYHHSNKLCLMGEMKRRRGHKVQCPGHKGCSANLRQDANIGDEQNGGKICASKLLAGKNPVKVKFLTTDADGKACKGF
;
A
#
# COMPACT_ATOMS: atom_id res chain seq x y z
N MET A 1 -43.16 -11.09 -43.06
CA MET A 1 -43.18 -9.97 -42.08
C MET A 1 -41.76 -9.76 -41.58
N GLY A 2 -41.04 -8.64 -41.70
CA GLY A 2 -41.21 -7.35 -42.37
C GLY A 2 -39.79 -6.78 -42.64
N ARG A 3 -39.63 -6.07 -43.76
CA ARG A 3 -38.38 -5.55 -44.35
C ARG A 3 -37.73 -4.43 -43.51
N ARG A 4 -36.41 -4.22 -43.67
CA ARG A 4 -35.84 -2.91 -44.08
C ARG A 4 -34.41 -3.00 -44.63
N LYS A 5 -34.26 -2.50 -45.85
CA LYS A 5 -33.02 -2.06 -46.52
C LYS A 5 -32.55 -0.73 -45.92
N GLY A 6 -31.26 -0.39 -46.03
CA GLY A 6 -30.84 1.01 -45.91
C GLY A 6 -29.34 1.23 -45.78
N MET A 7 -28.71 1.59 -46.89
CA MET A 7 -27.40 2.24 -46.98
C MET A 7 -27.29 3.45 -46.04
N TYR A 8 -26.10 3.73 -45.51
CA TYR A 8 -25.66 5.12 -45.32
C TYR A 8 -24.21 5.30 -45.76
N ARG A 9 -24.04 6.30 -46.63
CA ARG A 9 -22.80 6.78 -47.25
C ARG A 9 -21.97 7.62 -46.27
N ARG A 10 -20.66 7.64 -46.53
CA ARG A 10 -19.60 8.51 -45.98
C ARG A 10 -20.01 9.98 -45.85
N ARG A 11 -19.46 10.69 -44.84
CA ARG A 11 -18.92 12.05 -44.97
C ARG A 11 -17.76 12.27 -44.00
N ALA A 12 -16.57 12.45 -44.56
CA ALA A 12 -15.50 13.22 -43.94
C ALA A 12 -15.81 14.71 -44.18
N THR A 13 -15.70 15.53 -43.14
CA THR A 13 -15.64 17.00 -43.21
C THR A 13 -14.80 17.46 -42.02
N THR A 14 -13.49 17.70 -42.20
CA THR A 14 -12.89 19.04 -42.38
C THR A 14 -13.50 20.11 -41.48
N PHE A 15 -12.85 20.38 -40.34
CA PHE A 15 -12.96 21.69 -39.70
C PHE A 15 -11.89 22.60 -40.30
N LYS A 16 -12.37 23.59 -41.05
CA LYS A 16 -11.58 24.66 -41.66
C LYS A 16 -11.10 25.62 -40.57
N THR A 17 -9.81 25.93 -40.67
CA THR A 17 -9.17 27.17 -40.21
C THR A 17 -9.89 28.43 -40.71
N GLY A 18 -9.96 29.45 -39.86
CA GLY A 18 -10.30 30.81 -40.24
C GLY A 18 -10.26 31.78 -39.06
N ASN A 19 -9.11 32.49 -38.94
CA ASN A 19 -8.88 33.91 -38.56
C ASN A 19 -9.69 34.56 -37.42
N ARG A 20 -9.24 35.58 -36.67
CA ARG A 20 -8.03 36.40 -36.42
C ARG A 20 -8.44 37.15 -35.12
N PHE A 21 -7.57 37.41 -34.15
CA PHE A 21 -6.71 38.59 -33.98
C PHE A 21 -5.74 38.21 -32.83
N GLY A 22 -4.41 38.19 -33.01
CA GLY A 22 -3.52 39.36 -32.85
C GLY A 22 -3.37 39.69 -31.36
N PHE A 23 -2.22 39.55 -30.69
CA PHE A 23 -0.89 40.00 -31.07
C PHE A 23 0.22 39.28 -30.25
N THR A 24 1.30 38.95 -30.97
CA THR A 24 2.73 38.96 -30.62
C THR A 24 3.20 38.65 -29.20
N ALA A 25 4.00 37.59 -29.12
CA ALA A 25 5.05 37.40 -28.14
C ALA A 25 6.14 38.49 -28.27
N CYS A 26 6.69 38.92 -27.12
CA CYS A 26 8.05 39.41 -27.02
C CYS A 26 8.76 38.64 -25.89
N THR A 27 9.84 37.99 -26.29
CA THR A 27 10.93 37.42 -25.49
C THR A 27 11.92 38.51 -25.06
N ALA A 28 12.93 38.11 -24.27
CA ALA A 28 14.11 38.83 -23.78
C ALA A 28 13.87 39.54 -22.43
N ASP A 29 14.43 39.06 -21.33
CA ASP A 29 15.86 38.98 -20.91
C ASP A 29 16.29 40.23 -20.14
N GLU A 30 16.82 39.93 -18.94
CA GLU A 30 17.99 40.54 -18.30
C GLU A 30 17.99 41.98 -17.72
N THR A 31 18.36 41.99 -16.44
CA THR A 31 19.33 42.87 -15.76
C THR A 31 18.95 44.28 -15.28
N ASP A 32 19.00 44.39 -13.94
CA ASP A 32 19.82 45.29 -13.12
C ASP A 32 19.67 46.83 -13.11
N ALA A 33 19.84 47.31 -11.87
CA ALA A 33 20.53 48.53 -11.42
C ALA A 33 19.71 49.80 -11.09
N ASN A 34 19.68 50.05 -9.77
CA ASN A 34 19.86 51.32 -9.05
C ASN A 34 20.36 52.56 -9.83
N CYS A 35 19.78 53.74 -9.53
CA CYS A 35 20.45 54.99 -9.05
C CYS A 35 19.47 56.20 -9.11
N THR A 36 19.07 56.76 -7.95
CA THR A 36 19.48 58.07 -7.34
C THR A 36 19.14 59.34 -8.13
N GLY A 37 18.36 60.24 -7.50
CA GLY A 37 18.21 61.64 -7.90
C GLY A 37 17.22 62.42 -7.02
N ASP A 38 17.69 63.49 -6.39
CA ASP A 38 17.05 64.36 -5.39
C ASP A 38 15.93 65.30 -5.90
N MET A 39 15.09 65.71 -4.93
CA MET A 39 14.01 66.73 -4.83
C MET A 39 14.25 68.09 -5.54
N PRO A 40 13.20 68.89 -5.92
CA PRO A 40 12.29 69.54 -4.96
C PRO A 40 10.80 69.70 -5.36
N SER A 41 9.98 69.96 -4.32
CA SER A 41 8.52 70.21 -4.33
C SER A 41 8.13 71.58 -4.94
N PRO A 42 6.86 71.77 -5.37
CA PRO A 42 5.87 72.33 -4.45
C PRO A 42 4.40 71.87 -4.66
N SER A 43 3.58 72.21 -3.66
CA SER A 43 2.11 72.39 -3.66
C SER A 43 1.20 71.16 -3.61
N ASP A 44 0.70 70.94 -2.40
CA ASP A 44 -0.69 70.63 -2.05
C ASP A 44 -1.68 70.49 -3.21
N THR A 45 -2.07 69.26 -3.51
CA THR A 45 -3.49 68.91 -3.71
C THR A 45 -3.68 67.45 -3.32
N GLY A 46 -4.54 67.22 -2.32
CA GLY A 46 -4.87 65.90 -1.83
C GLY A 46 -5.56 65.06 -2.90
N VAL A 47 -4.88 64.03 -3.38
CA VAL A 47 -5.52 62.88 -4.03
C VAL A 47 -4.95 61.64 -3.37
N ALA A 48 -5.77 60.98 -2.57
CA ALA A 48 -5.45 59.67 -2.03
C ALA A 48 -5.25 58.70 -3.20
N THR A 49 -4.00 58.44 -3.56
CA THR A 49 -3.65 57.36 -4.48
C THR A 49 -4.06 56.06 -3.82
N MET A 50 -5.15 55.47 -4.32
CA MET A 50 -5.47 54.07 -4.02
C MET A 50 -4.27 53.25 -4.47
N SER A 51 -3.48 52.79 -3.50
CA SER A 51 -2.49 51.74 -3.70
C SER A 51 -3.23 50.57 -4.33
N SER A 52 -3.09 50.40 -5.64
CA SER A 52 -3.58 49.23 -6.36
C SER A 52 -2.82 48.03 -5.80
N CYS A 53 -3.40 47.35 -4.82
CA CYS A 53 -2.99 46.00 -4.44
C CYS A 53 -3.13 45.14 -5.69
N LYS A 54 -2.05 45.02 -6.48
CA LYS A 54 -1.97 44.01 -7.53
C LYS A 54 -2.27 42.68 -6.86
N PRO A 55 -3.29 41.91 -7.32
CA PRO A 55 -3.58 40.62 -6.72
C PRO A 55 -2.31 39.77 -6.82
N ALA A 56 -1.84 39.25 -5.69
CA ALA A 56 -0.67 38.39 -5.66
C ALA A 56 -0.99 37.12 -6.46
N TYR A 57 -0.49 37.03 -7.69
CA TYR A 57 -0.67 35.87 -8.54
C TYR A 57 0.36 34.80 -8.16
N LYS A 58 -0.11 33.67 -7.61
CA LYS A 58 0.73 32.48 -7.44
C LYS A 58 0.58 31.62 -8.69
N ARG A 59 1.67 31.43 -9.45
CA ARG A 59 1.71 30.43 -10.53
C ARG A 59 1.68 29.03 -9.90
N LEU A 60 0.72 28.21 -10.32
CA LEU A 60 0.58 26.82 -9.88
C LEU A 60 1.34 25.88 -10.80
N SER A 61 1.89 24.81 -10.23
CA SER A 61 2.35 23.68 -11.03
C SER A 61 1.18 23.00 -11.74
N LYS A 62 1.47 22.23 -12.78
CA LYS A 62 0.44 21.49 -13.54
C LYS A 62 -0.38 20.57 -12.63
N GLU A 63 0.27 19.88 -11.69
CA GLU A 63 -0.38 18.99 -10.74
C GLU A 63 -1.28 19.74 -9.74
N GLU A 64 -0.85 20.89 -9.23
CA GLU A 64 -1.67 21.75 -8.36
C GLU A 64 -2.87 22.33 -9.13
N TYR A 65 -2.66 22.76 -10.37
CA TYR A 65 -3.72 23.29 -11.23
C TYR A 65 -4.79 22.26 -11.51
N GLU A 66 -4.41 21.03 -11.90
CA GLU A 66 -5.35 19.94 -12.15
C GLU A 66 -6.15 19.57 -10.88
N ARG A 67 -5.52 19.56 -9.70
CA ARG A 67 -6.19 19.34 -8.41
C ARG A 67 -7.19 20.45 -8.05
N VAL A 68 -6.92 21.69 -8.40
CA VAL A 68 -7.77 22.84 -8.06
C VAL A 68 -8.94 22.98 -9.04
N VAL A 69 -8.66 22.92 -10.34
CA VAL A 69 -9.61 23.27 -11.41
C VAL A 69 -10.55 22.13 -11.77
N ASN A 70 -10.08 20.88 -11.72
CA ASN A 70 -10.90 19.74 -12.14
C ASN A 70 -11.72 19.10 -11.01
N SER A 71 -11.70 19.65 -9.78
CA SER A 71 -12.62 19.23 -8.71
C SER A 71 -13.93 20.02 -8.78
N PRO A 72 -14.97 19.54 -9.49
CA PRO A 72 -16.29 20.07 -9.26
C PRO A 72 -16.64 19.76 -7.81
N VAL A 73 -16.95 20.80 -7.03
CA VAL A 73 -17.73 20.64 -5.79
C VAL A 73 -19.11 20.20 -6.26
N LYS A 74 -19.27 18.89 -6.54
CA LYS A 74 -20.57 18.33 -6.84
C LYS A 74 -21.36 18.33 -5.55
N GLY A 75 -22.33 19.24 -5.45
CA GLY A 75 -23.45 19.05 -4.54
C GLY A 75 -24.14 17.73 -4.85
N PRO A 76 -24.89 17.15 -3.90
CA PRO A 76 -25.57 15.89 -4.12
C PRO A 76 -26.58 16.05 -5.27
N GLU A 77 -26.31 15.41 -6.40
CA GLU A 77 -27.35 15.08 -7.36
C GLU A 77 -28.21 14.01 -6.70
N ILE A 78 -29.45 14.39 -6.34
CA ILE A 78 -30.48 13.46 -5.89
C ILE A 78 -30.78 12.56 -7.09
N PHE A 79 -30.15 11.39 -7.14
CA PHE A 79 -30.53 10.35 -8.07
C PHE A 79 -31.93 9.87 -7.68
N SER A 80 -32.91 10.28 -8.47
CA SER A 80 -34.25 9.71 -8.41
C SER A 80 -34.16 8.23 -8.76
N SER A 81 -34.87 7.44 -7.96
CA SER A 81 -34.98 6.00 -8.06
C SER A 81 -35.39 5.56 -9.47
N GLN A 82 -34.45 5.00 -10.23
CA GLN A 82 -34.78 4.03 -11.27
C GLN A 82 -34.15 2.70 -10.89
N SER A 83 -35.00 1.69 -10.79
CA SER A 83 -34.71 0.31 -10.41
C SER A 83 -33.55 -0.26 -11.21
N GLN A 84 -32.34 -0.21 -10.67
CA GLN A 84 -31.24 -1.04 -11.15
C GLN A 84 -31.39 -2.42 -10.54
N GLN A 85 -31.62 -3.42 -11.40
CA GLN A 85 -31.48 -4.82 -11.04
C GLN A 85 -30.07 -5.03 -10.49
N THR A 86 -29.96 -5.24 -9.19
CA THR A 86 -28.72 -5.58 -8.51
C THR A 86 -28.27 -6.95 -8.97
N MET A 87 -27.31 -7.00 -9.90
CA MET A 87 -26.59 -8.24 -10.19
C MET A 87 -25.72 -8.59 -8.99
N LEU A 88 -26.22 -9.53 -8.20
CA LEU A 88 -25.51 -10.12 -7.08
C LEU A 88 -24.39 -11.01 -7.62
N LEU A 89 -23.19 -10.46 -7.75
CA LEU A 89 -21.99 -11.22 -8.10
C LEU A 89 -21.67 -12.20 -6.96
N ARG A 90 -22.21 -13.42 -7.05
CA ARG A 90 -21.78 -14.54 -6.20
C ARG A 90 -20.46 -15.09 -6.72
N PRO A 91 -19.49 -15.36 -5.84
CA PRO A 91 -18.40 -16.26 -6.17
C PRO A 91 -18.99 -17.64 -6.47
N THR A 92 -18.98 -18.04 -7.74
CA THR A 92 -19.20 -19.43 -8.14
C THR A 92 -18.12 -20.30 -7.52
N LYS A 93 -18.49 -21.52 -7.10
CA LYS A 93 -17.54 -22.52 -6.60
C LYS A 93 -16.35 -22.58 -7.55
N HIS A 94 -15.13 -22.44 -7.03
CA HIS A 94 -13.91 -22.61 -7.80
C HIS A 94 -13.98 -23.97 -8.52
N HIS A 95 -14.25 -23.95 -9.82
CA HIS A 95 -13.93 -25.07 -10.68
C HIS A 95 -12.40 -25.15 -10.64
N VAL A 96 -11.86 -26.30 -10.24
CA VAL A 96 -10.44 -26.59 -10.43
C VAL A 96 -10.27 -26.55 -11.95
N GLY A 97 -9.77 -25.43 -12.47
CA GLY A 97 -9.69 -25.19 -13.91
C GLY A 97 -8.75 -26.20 -14.56
N GLN A 98 -8.99 -26.51 -15.84
CA GLN A 98 -8.12 -27.37 -16.67
C GLN A 98 -6.63 -26.98 -16.58
N LEU A 99 -6.34 -25.71 -16.28
CA LEU A 99 -5.00 -25.18 -16.02
C LEU A 99 -4.25 -25.87 -14.87
N ASN A 100 -4.94 -26.34 -13.83
CA ASN A 100 -4.28 -27.06 -12.73
C ASN A 100 -3.77 -28.45 -13.17
N ASN A 101 -4.29 -29.01 -14.25
CA ASN A 101 -3.81 -30.27 -14.84
C ASN A 101 -2.60 -30.06 -15.77
N MET A 102 -2.28 -28.80 -16.13
CA MET A 102 -1.09 -28.46 -16.91
C MET A 102 0.14 -28.27 -16.03
N ALA A 103 -0.03 -28.16 -14.71
CA ALA A 103 1.10 -28.11 -13.79
C ALA A 103 1.79 -29.49 -13.80
N PRO A 104 3.12 -29.56 -14.04
CA PRO A 104 3.84 -30.81 -13.98
C PRO A 104 3.63 -31.46 -12.61
N ALA A 105 3.29 -32.74 -12.60
CA ALA A 105 3.19 -33.52 -11.36
C ALA A 105 4.48 -33.33 -10.56
N SER A 106 4.37 -32.98 -9.28
CA SER A 106 5.53 -32.74 -8.43
C SER A 106 6.37 -34.01 -8.33
N VAL A 107 7.48 -34.06 -9.08
CA VAL A 107 8.45 -35.15 -8.98
C VAL A 107 9.26 -34.92 -7.72
N ALA A 108 9.23 -35.90 -6.82
CA ALA A 108 9.92 -35.91 -5.54
C ALA A 108 11.39 -36.31 -5.68
N GLU A 109 12.13 -35.66 -6.57
CA GLU A 109 13.58 -35.85 -6.71
C GLU A 109 14.32 -34.54 -6.36
N SER A 110 15.56 -34.67 -5.93
CA SER A 110 16.49 -33.59 -5.53
C SER A 110 16.78 -32.54 -6.63
N THR A 111 16.17 -32.71 -7.80
CA THR A 111 16.29 -31.93 -9.04
C THR A 111 15.23 -30.81 -9.11
N GLY A 112 15.46 -29.74 -8.36
CA GLY A 112 14.66 -28.51 -8.45
C GLY A 112 15.48 -27.32 -8.95
N ASN A 113 14.79 -26.25 -9.33
CA ASN A 113 15.47 -24.98 -9.63
C ASN A 113 16.02 -24.35 -8.34
N ARG A 114 17.05 -23.52 -8.46
CA ARG A 114 17.65 -22.75 -7.34
C ARG A 114 17.70 -21.28 -7.68
N VAL A 115 17.40 -20.45 -6.68
CA VAL A 115 17.66 -19.01 -6.77
C VAL A 115 18.97 -18.74 -6.07
N VAL A 116 19.96 -18.27 -6.82
CA VAL A 116 21.30 -17.98 -6.31
C VAL A 116 21.67 -16.53 -6.60
N ASN A 117 22.46 -15.94 -5.72
CA ASN A 117 23.12 -14.67 -6.01
C ASN A 117 24.45 -14.99 -6.71
N LEU A 118 24.53 -14.66 -8.00
CA LEU A 118 25.70 -14.99 -8.84
C LEU A 118 27.03 -14.50 -8.23
N GLN A 119 27.07 -13.30 -7.68
CA GLN A 119 28.30 -12.76 -7.07
C GLN A 119 28.71 -13.56 -5.83
N VAL A 120 27.76 -13.94 -4.99
CA VAL A 120 28.02 -14.76 -3.79
C VAL A 120 28.45 -16.16 -4.21
N THR A 121 27.81 -16.74 -5.23
CA THR A 121 28.15 -18.08 -5.75
C THR A 121 29.57 -18.12 -6.31
N VAL A 122 29.98 -17.14 -7.10
CA VAL A 122 31.35 -17.06 -7.63
C VAL A 122 32.37 -16.96 -6.49
N ARG A 123 32.10 -16.13 -5.47
CA ARG A 123 32.96 -16.03 -4.29
C ARG A 123 33.03 -17.32 -3.50
N ALA A 124 31.89 -17.99 -3.29
CA ALA A 124 31.83 -19.29 -2.62
C ALA A 124 32.64 -20.35 -3.37
N TYR A 125 32.48 -20.43 -4.69
CA TYR A 125 33.24 -21.36 -5.53
C TYR A 125 34.74 -21.06 -5.49
N HIS A 126 35.13 -19.79 -5.63
CA HIS A 126 36.53 -19.38 -5.55
C HIS A 126 37.15 -19.71 -4.17
N SER A 127 36.40 -19.46 -3.09
CA SER A 127 36.81 -19.81 -1.73
C SER A 127 37.04 -21.32 -1.57
N ALA A 128 36.10 -22.14 -2.07
CA ALA A 128 36.24 -23.59 -2.05
C ALA A 128 37.43 -24.08 -2.91
N MET A 129 37.68 -23.44 -4.05
CA MET A 129 38.82 -23.76 -4.91
C MET A 129 40.15 -23.46 -4.24
N MET A 130 40.28 -22.33 -3.54
CA MET A 130 41.50 -22.00 -2.81
C MET A 130 41.71 -22.96 -1.64
N ALA A 131 40.67 -23.24 -0.85
CA ALA A 131 40.74 -24.21 0.24
C ALA A 131 41.05 -25.64 -0.25
N HIS A 132 40.58 -26.04 -1.44
CA HIS A 132 40.96 -27.31 -2.06
C HIS A 132 42.44 -27.37 -2.41
N ARG A 133 42.98 -26.31 -3.02
CA ARG A 133 44.40 -26.23 -3.37
C ARG A 133 45.28 -26.35 -2.13
N GLU A 134 44.91 -25.68 -1.05
CA GLU A 134 45.63 -25.74 0.23
C GLU A 134 45.56 -27.14 0.88
N ALA A 135 44.38 -27.77 0.86
CA ALA A 135 44.18 -29.09 1.49
C ALA A 135 44.72 -30.27 0.67
N SER A 136 44.80 -30.14 -0.66
CA SER A 136 45.19 -31.21 -1.59
C SER A 136 46.14 -30.66 -2.65
N ASN A 137 47.35 -30.30 -2.22
CA ASN A 137 48.42 -29.78 -3.07
C ASN A 137 48.66 -30.70 -4.28
N GLY A 138 48.52 -30.17 -5.49
CA GLY A 138 48.74 -30.89 -6.75
C GLY A 138 47.53 -31.67 -7.29
N CYS A 139 46.35 -31.63 -6.66
CA CYS A 139 45.15 -32.26 -7.20
C CYS A 139 44.59 -31.48 -8.41
N ALA A 140 44.48 -32.14 -9.56
CA ALA A 140 43.90 -31.59 -10.79
C ALA A 140 42.38 -31.82 -10.91
N GLY A 141 41.72 -32.21 -9.81
CA GLY A 141 40.30 -32.54 -9.81
C GLY A 141 39.41 -31.31 -9.94
N LEU A 142 38.21 -31.51 -10.51
CA LEU A 142 37.22 -30.46 -10.66
C LEU A 142 36.37 -30.39 -9.39
N LEU A 143 36.04 -29.16 -8.98
CA LEU A 143 35.06 -28.94 -7.91
C LEU A 143 33.65 -28.91 -8.48
N ILE A 144 32.81 -29.80 -7.98
CA ILE A 144 31.39 -29.91 -8.32
C ILE A 144 30.55 -29.73 -7.05
N SER A 145 29.33 -29.20 -7.20
CA SER A 145 28.38 -29.13 -6.09
C SER A 145 27.89 -30.54 -5.73
N VAL A 146 28.00 -30.91 -4.46
CA VAL A 146 27.50 -32.19 -3.93
C VAL A 146 26.03 -32.02 -3.56
N SER A 147 25.13 -32.46 -4.44
CA SER A 147 23.67 -32.29 -4.29
C SER A 147 23.11 -32.89 -3.00
N ASP A 148 23.67 -34.01 -2.54
CA ASP A 148 23.19 -34.72 -1.35
C ASP A 148 23.45 -33.97 -0.04
N MET A 149 24.35 -32.98 -0.07
CA MET A 149 24.71 -32.14 1.07
C MET A 149 24.17 -30.70 0.94
N GLU A 150 23.24 -30.47 0.01
CA GLU A 150 22.59 -29.17 -0.15
C GLU A 150 21.60 -28.91 0.99
N GLU A 151 21.69 -27.72 1.61
CA GLU A 151 20.72 -27.25 2.59
C GLU A 151 19.85 -26.11 2.06
N PHE A 152 18.55 -26.15 2.34
CA PHE A 152 17.62 -25.08 2.01
C PHE A 152 17.28 -24.19 3.20
N VAL A 153 17.27 -22.88 2.95
CA VAL A 153 16.80 -21.84 3.86
C VAL A 153 15.72 -21.02 3.14
N GLY A 154 14.55 -21.62 2.99
CA GLY A 154 13.50 -21.06 2.13
C GLY A 154 13.94 -21.03 0.68
N LEU A 155 14.00 -19.83 0.08
CA LEU A 155 14.51 -19.65 -1.29
C LEU A 155 16.03 -19.75 -1.41
N GLY A 156 16.77 -19.53 -0.32
CA GLY A 156 18.23 -19.59 -0.35
C GLY A 156 18.73 -21.03 -0.25
N SER A 157 19.74 -21.38 -1.04
CA SER A 157 20.46 -22.65 -0.94
C SER A 157 21.87 -22.48 -0.37
N LYS A 158 22.34 -23.49 0.35
CA LYS A 158 23.73 -23.65 0.72
C LYS A 158 24.25 -24.95 0.13
N VAL A 159 25.46 -24.94 -0.39
CA VAL A 159 26.04 -26.09 -1.08
C VAL A 159 27.40 -26.43 -0.50
N VAL A 160 27.77 -27.71 -0.60
CA VAL A 160 29.13 -28.19 -0.40
C VAL A 160 29.74 -28.44 -1.77
N PHE A 161 30.97 -28.00 -1.99
CA PHE A 161 31.75 -28.33 -3.17
C PHE A 161 32.68 -29.50 -2.87
N GLY A 162 32.58 -30.57 -3.67
CA GLY A 162 33.41 -31.76 -3.58
C GLY A 162 34.34 -31.87 -4.77
N CYS A 163 35.54 -32.41 -4.55
CA CYS A 163 36.47 -32.73 -5.64
C CYS A 163 36.10 -34.08 -6.28
N THR A 164 36.25 -34.19 -7.60
CA THR A 164 36.00 -35.44 -8.32
C THR A 164 37.13 -36.47 -8.20
N LEU A 165 38.35 -36.04 -7.85
CA LEU A 165 39.54 -36.91 -7.85
C LEU A 165 40.09 -37.19 -6.44
N CYS A 166 39.88 -36.30 -5.49
CA CYS A 166 40.28 -36.50 -4.10
C CYS A 166 39.08 -36.43 -3.15
N ASN A 167 39.28 -36.80 -1.90
CA ASN A 167 38.22 -36.81 -0.89
C ASN A 167 37.92 -35.42 -0.30
N TYR A 168 38.36 -34.34 -0.95
CA TYR A 168 38.12 -32.98 -0.47
C TYR A 168 36.63 -32.63 -0.56
N ARG A 169 36.13 -32.01 0.51
CA ARG A 169 34.80 -31.40 0.61
C ARG A 169 34.94 -30.06 1.30
N SER A 170 34.35 -29.02 0.73
CA SER A 170 34.30 -27.70 1.36
C SER A 170 33.37 -27.70 2.58
N GLU A 171 33.43 -26.64 3.36
CA GLU A 171 32.34 -26.31 4.28
C GLU A 171 31.05 -25.98 3.52
N LEU A 172 29.94 -25.91 4.26
CA LEU A 172 28.63 -25.58 3.71
C LEU A 172 28.53 -24.07 3.42
N LEU A 173 28.71 -23.70 2.16
CA LEU A 173 28.78 -22.31 1.73
C LEU A 173 27.42 -21.80 1.24
N PRO A 174 26.96 -20.62 1.69
CA PRO A 174 25.71 -20.03 1.22
C PRO A 174 25.85 -19.47 -0.20
N LEU A 175 24.85 -19.74 -1.05
CA LEU A 175 24.75 -19.17 -2.40
C LEU A 175 23.87 -17.91 -2.45
N TYR A 176 23.60 -17.33 -1.28
CA TYR A 176 22.76 -16.16 -1.10
C TYR A 176 23.39 -15.24 -0.06
N LYS A 177 23.00 -13.95 -0.08
CA LYS A 177 23.45 -13.00 0.93
C LYS A 177 22.72 -13.25 2.25
N VAL A 178 23.50 -13.52 3.29
CA VAL A 178 23.01 -13.69 4.66
C VAL A 178 22.87 -12.31 5.30
N LEU A 179 21.70 -12.00 5.85
CA LEU A 179 21.47 -10.76 6.57
C LEU A 179 21.83 -10.93 8.04
N ASN A 180 22.90 -10.27 8.48
CA ASN A 180 23.37 -10.35 9.86
C ASN A 180 22.43 -9.58 10.79
N GLN A 181 21.81 -10.28 11.74
CA GLN A 181 20.93 -9.68 12.75
C GLN A 181 21.55 -9.88 14.14
N SER A 182 22.49 -9.02 14.52
CA SER A 182 23.23 -9.11 15.79
C SER A 182 22.32 -9.12 17.04
N ASN A 183 21.15 -8.48 16.93
CA ASN A 183 20.26 -8.24 18.08
C ASN A 183 19.02 -9.14 18.11
N LYS A 184 18.97 -10.22 17.31
CA LYS A 184 17.81 -11.13 17.26
C LYS A 184 18.25 -12.58 17.48
N PRO A 185 17.58 -13.33 18.38
CA PRO A 185 17.87 -14.74 18.54
C PRO A 185 17.41 -15.54 17.32
N GLY A 186 18.27 -16.45 16.85
CA GLY A 186 17.97 -17.38 15.76
C GLY A 186 18.94 -17.31 14.59
N ARG A 187 18.67 -18.14 13.56
CA ARG A 187 19.47 -18.18 12.33
C ARG A 187 19.28 -16.89 11.54
N ASN A 188 20.39 -16.32 11.06
CA ASN A 188 20.36 -15.16 10.16
C ASN A 188 19.53 -15.47 8.90
N PRO A 189 18.56 -14.61 8.53
CA PRO A 189 17.69 -14.85 7.39
C PRO A 189 18.43 -14.67 6.05
N SER A 190 17.93 -15.33 5.02
CA SER A 190 18.30 -15.08 3.63
C SER A 190 17.68 -13.76 3.16
N GLU A 191 18.47 -12.92 2.48
CA GLU A 191 17.98 -11.70 1.81
C GLU A 191 16.81 -12.00 0.87
N LEU A 192 16.88 -13.11 0.12
CA LEU A 192 15.83 -13.53 -0.81
C LEU A 192 14.47 -13.75 -0.13
N ASN A 193 14.47 -14.31 1.09
CA ASN A 193 13.23 -14.55 1.82
C ASN A 193 12.58 -13.24 2.29
N ILE A 194 13.40 -12.26 2.70
CA ILE A 194 12.90 -10.94 3.10
C ILE A 194 12.41 -10.18 1.88
N ALA A 195 13.16 -10.20 0.78
CA ALA A 195 12.79 -9.58 -0.48
C ALA A 195 11.48 -10.14 -1.04
N LEU A 196 11.30 -11.48 -1.00
CA LEU A 196 10.03 -12.12 -1.37
C LEU A 196 8.89 -11.55 -0.53
N GLN A 197 9.05 -11.50 0.80
CA GLN A 197 7.99 -11.01 1.67
C GLN A 197 7.69 -9.51 1.44
N LEU A 198 8.70 -8.69 1.14
CA LEU A 198 8.52 -7.29 0.77
C LEU A 198 7.70 -7.17 -0.53
N GLY A 199 8.01 -7.97 -1.55
CA GLY A 199 7.22 -8.04 -2.78
C GLY A 199 5.78 -8.52 -2.55
N LEU A 200 5.58 -9.46 -1.62
CA LEU A 200 4.23 -9.89 -1.21
C LEU A 200 3.44 -8.79 -0.50
N HIS A 201 4.09 -7.85 0.18
CA HIS A 201 3.39 -6.70 0.78
C HIS A 201 2.92 -5.67 -0.24
N GLN A 202 3.57 -5.59 -1.39
CA GLN A 202 3.21 -4.69 -2.48
C GLN A 202 2.19 -5.30 -3.46
N THR A 203 1.87 -6.59 -3.29
CA THR A 203 0.96 -7.32 -4.17
C THR A 203 -0.22 -7.89 -3.38
N SER A 204 -1.29 -8.29 -4.07
CA SER A 204 -2.44 -8.97 -3.47
C SER A 204 -2.22 -10.48 -3.27
N ILE A 205 -0.99 -10.96 -3.43
CA ILE A 205 -0.65 -12.38 -3.39
C ILE A 205 -0.50 -12.83 -1.94
N SER A 206 -1.38 -13.73 -1.49
CA SER A 206 -1.24 -14.35 -0.16
C SER A 206 0.02 -15.23 -0.07
N SER A 207 0.56 -15.41 1.14
CA SER A 207 1.69 -16.31 1.37
C SER A 207 1.43 -17.72 0.81
N THR A 208 0.21 -18.25 0.94
CA THR A 208 -0.16 -19.56 0.38
C THR A 208 -0.10 -19.58 -1.15
N ALA A 209 -0.58 -18.52 -1.80
CA ALA A 209 -0.51 -18.39 -3.26
C ALA A 209 0.95 -18.24 -3.72
N ALA A 210 1.77 -17.47 -3.01
CA ALA A 210 3.19 -17.34 -3.29
C ALA A 210 3.92 -18.69 -3.25
N ARG A 211 3.64 -19.51 -2.23
CA ARG A 211 4.21 -20.87 -2.14
C ARG A 211 3.81 -21.74 -3.33
N ARG A 212 2.55 -21.66 -3.77
CA ARG A 212 2.07 -22.40 -4.96
C ARG A 212 2.81 -21.97 -6.22
N LEU A 213 3.01 -20.66 -6.41
CA LEU A 213 3.80 -20.14 -7.53
C LEU A 213 5.23 -20.67 -7.50
N LEU A 214 5.90 -20.63 -6.34
CA LEU A 214 7.26 -21.16 -6.21
C LEU A 214 7.34 -22.66 -6.49
N SER A 215 6.39 -23.44 -5.97
CA SER A 215 6.34 -24.88 -6.23
C SER A 215 6.06 -25.21 -7.70
N SER A 216 5.28 -24.39 -8.42
CA SER A 216 5.01 -24.62 -9.84
C SER A 216 6.23 -24.46 -10.76
N ILE A 217 7.27 -23.77 -10.29
CA ILE A 217 8.55 -23.62 -10.99
C ILE A 217 9.68 -24.40 -10.31
N SER A 218 9.32 -25.43 -9.51
CA SER A 218 10.25 -26.32 -8.80
C SER A 218 11.26 -25.59 -7.90
N LEU A 219 10.88 -24.44 -7.33
CA LEU A 219 11.69 -23.73 -6.35
C LEU A 219 11.37 -24.17 -4.92
N PRO A 220 12.40 -24.25 -4.04
CA PRO A 220 12.17 -24.50 -2.62
C PRO A 220 11.40 -23.31 -2.02
N SER A 221 10.24 -23.61 -1.42
CA SER A 221 9.37 -22.60 -0.85
C SER A 221 9.70 -22.37 0.63
N PRO A 222 9.78 -21.11 1.11
CA PRO A 222 9.77 -20.83 2.54
C PRO A 222 8.52 -21.40 3.23
N ALA A 223 8.67 -21.79 4.49
CA ALA A 223 7.54 -22.25 5.29
C ALA A 223 6.54 -21.11 5.54
N VAL A 224 5.24 -21.43 5.59
CA VAL A 224 4.16 -20.45 5.86
C VAL A 224 4.41 -19.69 7.16
N SER A 225 4.85 -20.40 8.20
CA SER A 225 5.18 -19.81 9.50
C SER A 225 6.31 -18.78 9.40
N THR A 226 7.29 -18.99 8.50
CA THR A 226 8.41 -18.09 8.29
C THR A 226 7.99 -16.86 7.49
N LEU A 227 7.17 -17.04 6.44
CA LEU A 227 6.56 -15.93 5.71
C LEU A 227 5.68 -15.07 6.63
N GLN A 228 4.85 -15.70 7.45
CA GLN A 228 4.01 -14.99 8.42
C GLN A 228 4.83 -14.24 9.47
N LYS A 229 5.89 -14.85 10.01
CA LYS A 229 6.80 -14.18 10.94
C LYS A 229 7.45 -12.96 10.30
N SER A 230 7.85 -13.07 9.04
CA SER A 230 8.45 -11.96 8.27
C SER A 230 7.40 -10.87 8.01
N ALA A 231 6.19 -11.25 7.62
CA ALA A 231 5.07 -10.32 7.43
C ALA A 231 4.75 -9.49 8.68
N ASN A 232 4.78 -10.15 9.85
CA ASN A 232 4.54 -9.50 11.13
C ASN A 232 5.61 -8.46 11.49
N GLN A 233 6.83 -8.54 10.92
CA GLN A 233 7.87 -7.53 11.14
C GLN A 233 7.57 -6.24 10.37
N PHE A 234 6.93 -6.33 9.20
CA PHE A 234 6.59 -5.17 8.38
C PHE A 234 5.36 -4.42 8.88
N GLY A 235 4.45 -5.09 9.59
CA GLY A 235 3.19 -4.49 10.07
C GLY A 235 3.35 -3.16 10.82
N PRO A 236 4.22 -3.06 11.85
CA PRO A 236 4.44 -1.81 12.58
C PRO A 236 5.00 -0.69 11.70
N VAL A 237 5.96 -1.01 10.82
CA VAL A 237 6.59 -0.03 9.90
C VAL A 237 5.55 0.50 8.91
N MET A 238 4.74 -0.39 8.33
CA MET A 238 3.66 0.01 7.41
C MET A 238 2.61 0.88 8.09
N LYS A 239 2.31 0.60 9.36
CA LYS A 239 1.38 1.44 10.14
C LYS A 239 1.91 2.86 10.25
N GLU A 240 3.17 3.04 10.62
CA GLU A 240 3.81 4.35 10.76
C GLU A 240 3.87 5.10 9.43
N ILE A 241 4.27 4.43 8.34
CA ILE A 241 4.29 5.01 6.99
C ILE A 241 2.89 5.50 6.60
N ASN A 242 1.86 4.68 6.80
CA ASN A 242 0.48 5.05 6.45
C ASN A 242 -0.06 6.19 7.33
N GLU A 243 0.29 6.24 8.62
CA GLU A 243 -0.11 7.34 9.52
C GLU A 243 0.54 8.67 9.09
N ASN A 244 1.79 8.64 8.66
CA ASN A 244 2.50 9.80 8.12
C ASN A 244 1.95 10.24 6.76
N ASP A 245 1.71 9.30 5.85
CA ASP A 245 1.11 9.56 4.52
C ASP A 245 -0.28 10.22 4.65
N MET A 246 -1.15 9.70 5.54
CA MET A 246 -2.43 10.34 5.81
C MET A 246 -2.26 11.77 6.37
N ALA A 247 -1.23 12.04 7.18
CA ALA A 247 -0.96 13.37 7.73
C ALA A 247 -0.43 14.37 6.67
N GLU A 248 0.37 13.90 5.74
CA GLU A 248 0.83 14.67 4.59
C GLU A 248 -0.33 15.01 3.65
N LYS A 249 -1.18 14.02 3.33
CA LYS A 249 -2.42 14.22 2.56
C LYS A 249 -3.34 15.26 3.19
N ARG A 250 -3.48 15.26 4.52
CA ARG A 250 -4.21 16.33 5.23
C ARG A 250 -3.57 17.72 5.01
N GLY A 251 -2.24 17.81 4.91
CA GLY A 251 -1.53 19.04 4.54
C GLY A 251 -1.87 19.51 3.12
N ILE A 252 -1.85 18.58 2.15
CA ILE A 252 -2.21 18.85 0.75
C ILE A 252 -3.65 19.38 0.64
N ILE A 253 -4.58 18.84 1.42
CA ILE A 253 -5.96 19.33 1.47
C ILE A 253 -6.01 20.78 1.96
N LYS A 254 -5.29 21.10 3.04
CA LYS A 254 -5.23 22.47 3.56
C LYS A 254 -4.66 23.46 2.55
N GLU A 255 -3.62 23.05 1.83
CA GLU A 255 -3.05 23.84 0.75
C GLU A 255 -4.04 24.03 -0.40
N THR A 256 -4.76 22.97 -0.77
CA THR A 256 -5.81 23.02 -1.81
C THR A 256 -6.93 23.98 -1.41
N LEU A 257 -7.35 24.01 -0.15
CA LEU A 257 -8.33 24.97 0.36
C LEU A 257 -7.81 26.40 0.23
N GLN A 258 -6.56 26.65 0.61
CA GLN A 258 -5.93 27.97 0.49
C GLN A 258 -5.83 28.43 -0.96
N LEU A 259 -5.50 27.52 -1.88
CA LEU A 259 -5.46 27.79 -3.32
C LEU A 259 -6.85 28.13 -3.89
N ARG A 260 -7.91 27.58 -3.30
CA ARG A 260 -9.30 27.92 -3.63
C ARG A 260 -9.81 29.20 -2.95
N GLY A 261 -8.93 29.93 -2.26
CA GLY A 261 -9.28 31.16 -1.53
C GLY A 261 -10.00 30.92 -0.19
N LEU A 262 -10.03 29.68 0.30
CA LEU A 262 -10.59 29.33 1.61
C LEU A 262 -9.50 29.37 2.69
N SER A 263 -9.89 29.47 3.95
CA SER A 263 -8.95 29.34 5.06
C SER A 263 -8.41 27.90 5.14
N ARG A 264 -7.16 27.74 5.58
CA ARG A 264 -6.55 26.42 5.81
C ARG A 264 -7.30 25.57 6.85
N ASP A 265 -8.09 26.22 7.72
CA ASP A 265 -8.88 25.56 8.75
C ASP A 265 -10.38 25.49 8.41
N SER A 266 -10.74 25.83 7.17
CA SER A 266 -12.09 25.62 6.66
C SER A 266 -12.47 24.14 6.73
N PRO A 267 -13.66 23.81 7.24
CA PRO A 267 -14.06 22.43 7.39
C PRO A 267 -14.42 21.82 6.03
N ILE A 268 -14.17 20.53 5.87
CA ILE A 268 -14.29 19.81 4.60
C ILE A 268 -15.51 18.90 4.56
N PHE A 269 -15.88 18.48 3.35
CA PHE A 269 -16.75 17.33 3.14
C PHE A 269 -15.91 16.05 3.20
N ALA A 270 -16.45 14.99 3.78
CA ALA A 270 -15.79 13.69 3.85
C ALA A 270 -16.80 12.55 3.72
N GLU A 271 -16.31 11.37 3.40
CA GLU A 271 -17.07 10.12 3.35
C GLU A 271 -16.53 9.17 4.41
N TYR A 272 -17.41 8.38 5.00
CA TYR A 272 -17.06 7.38 6.00
C TYR A 272 -17.68 6.04 5.61
N ASP A 273 -16.87 4.99 5.68
CA ASP A 273 -17.30 3.61 5.48
C ASP A 273 -16.69 2.71 6.57
N ARG A 274 -17.48 1.74 7.04
CA ARG A 274 -17.03 0.66 7.92
C ARG A 274 -17.10 -0.67 7.20
N GLN A 275 -15.96 -1.34 7.13
CA GLN A 275 -15.83 -2.65 6.51
C GLN A 275 -15.56 -3.73 7.56
N TYR A 276 -16.33 -4.80 7.50
CA TYR A 276 -16.17 -5.97 8.36
C TYR A 276 -15.29 -7.03 7.69
N ASN A 277 -14.49 -7.75 8.49
CA ASN A 277 -13.65 -8.83 7.96
C ASN A 277 -14.43 -10.07 7.50
N ASN A 278 -15.65 -10.25 8.02
CA ASN A 278 -16.54 -11.34 7.66
C ASN A 278 -17.82 -10.78 7.03
N PRO A 279 -18.38 -11.45 6.01
CA PRO A 279 -19.67 -11.07 5.46
C PRO A 279 -20.77 -11.29 6.50
N LEU A 280 -21.68 -10.31 6.63
CA LEU A 280 -22.77 -10.32 7.60
C LEU A 280 -23.68 -11.56 7.48
N ARG A 281 -23.77 -12.18 6.29
CA ARG A 281 -24.52 -13.44 6.09
C ARG A 281 -24.06 -14.59 6.99
N ASN A 282 -22.82 -14.55 7.47
CA ASN A 282 -22.29 -15.57 8.39
C ASN A 282 -22.89 -15.46 9.81
N SER A 283 -23.64 -14.39 10.12
CA SER A 283 -24.37 -14.23 11.39
C SER A 283 -25.61 -15.08 11.52
N ARG A 284 -26.15 -15.63 10.42
CA ARG A 284 -27.49 -16.26 10.40
C ARG A 284 -27.68 -17.46 11.35
N SER A 285 -26.62 -17.97 11.99
CA SER A 285 -26.75 -19.14 12.88
C SER A 285 -25.76 -19.22 14.05
N LYS A 286 -24.80 -18.29 14.20
CA LYS A 286 -23.69 -18.47 15.17
C LYS A 286 -23.43 -17.31 16.13
N THR A 287 -23.83 -16.08 15.80
CA THR A 287 -23.64 -14.91 16.67
C THR A 287 -24.77 -13.90 16.45
N PRO A 288 -25.57 -13.57 17.49
CA PRO A 288 -26.69 -12.62 17.37
C PRO A 288 -26.24 -11.15 17.13
N PHE A 289 -24.96 -10.85 17.35
CA PHE A 289 -24.31 -9.57 17.03
C PHE A 289 -23.32 -9.77 15.89
N ALA A 290 -23.08 -8.75 15.05
CA ALA A 290 -22.28 -8.83 13.81
C ALA A 290 -21.10 -9.82 13.95
N PRO A 291 -20.95 -10.80 13.04
CA PRO A 291 -20.11 -11.98 13.21
C PRO A 291 -18.62 -11.65 13.00
N ALA A 292 -18.33 -10.35 12.92
CA ALA A 292 -17.05 -9.80 12.62
C ALA A 292 -16.21 -9.76 13.90
N SER A 293 -15.00 -10.25 13.79
CA SER A 293 -14.01 -10.12 14.85
C SER A 293 -13.15 -8.86 14.68
N GLN A 294 -13.18 -8.27 13.48
CA GLN A 294 -12.45 -7.08 13.11
C GLN A 294 -13.29 -6.20 12.19
N CYS A 295 -13.15 -4.89 12.33
CA CYS A 295 -13.67 -3.91 11.38
C CYS A 295 -12.64 -2.81 11.10
N ARG A 296 -12.81 -2.15 9.95
CA ARG A 296 -11.99 -1.05 9.47
C ARG A 296 -12.87 0.13 9.17
N ASP A 297 -12.57 1.25 9.80
CA ASP A 297 -13.21 2.53 9.58
C ASP A 297 -12.29 3.36 8.70
N VAL A 298 -12.81 3.83 7.57
CA VAL A 298 -12.05 4.62 6.59
C VAL A 298 -12.74 5.96 6.41
N ILE A 299 -11.96 7.04 6.44
CA ILE A 299 -12.43 8.38 6.09
C ILE A 299 -11.73 8.82 4.82
N VAL A 300 -12.53 9.22 3.84
CA VAL A 300 -12.09 9.75 2.56
C VAL A 300 -12.51 11.20 2.44
N GLU A 301 -11.63 12.05 1.94
CA GLU A 301 -11.91 13.48 1.74
C GLU A 301 -12.64 13.77 0.43
N ASN A 302 -13.45 14.82 0.40
CA ASN A 302 -14.21 15.26 -0.79
C ASN A 302 -13.78 16.62 -1.36
N VAL A 303 -12.56 17.06 -1.08
CA VAL A 303 -11.96 18.31 -1.57
C VAL A 303 -11.21 18.09 -2.87
N THR A 304 -10.39 17.05 -2.97
CA THR A 304 -9.53 16.78 -4.14
C THR A 304 -10.15 15.74 -5.08
N MET A 305 -9.61 15.64 -6.30
CA MET A 305 -10.01 14.61 -7.26
C MET A 305 -9.51 13.22 -6.89
N ASP A 306 -8.39 13.14 -6.18
CA ASP A 306 -7.74 11.87 -5.84
C ASP A 306 -8.42 11.14 -4.68
N LYS A 307 -9.36 11.81 -3.99
CA LYS A 307 -10.15 11.24 -2.89
C LYS A 307 -9.26 10.55 -1.87
N PHE A 308 -8.39 11.34 -1.24
CA PHE A 308 -7.41 10.80 -0.31
C PHE A 308 -8.07 10.16 0.92
N VAL A 309 -7.55 9.01 1.33
CA VAL A 309 -7.82 8.47 2.67
C VAL A 309 -7.08 9.36 3.68
N ILE A 310 -7.84 9.98 4.59
CA ILE A 310 -7.33 10.94 5.58
C ILE A 310 -7.45 10.44 7.01
N GLY A 311 -8.24 9.39 7.23
CA GLY A 311 -8.47 8.79 8.54
C GLY A 311 -8.66 7.29 8.42
N TYR A 312 -8.08 6.57 9.37
CA TYR A 312 -8.21 5.12 9.46
C TYR A 312 -8.25 4.66 10.92
N HIS A 313 -9.17 3.75 11.21
CA HIS A 313 -9.20 3.02 12.48
C HIS A 313 -9.48 1.55 12.23
N HIS A 314 -8.79 0.69 12.97
CA HIS A 314 -9.00 -0.75 12.91
C HIS A 314 -9.42 -1.21 14.29
N SER A 315 -10.65 -1.73 14.42
CA SER A 315 -11.10 -2.39 15.63
C SER A 315 -10.86 -3.89 15.53
N ASN A 316 -10.32 -4.49 16.59
CA ASN A 316 -9.92 -5.88 16.66
C ASN A 316 -10.25 -6.47 18.03
N LYS A 317 -11.06 -7.53 18.02
CA LYS A 317 -11.37 -8.35 19.20
C LYS A 317 -10.38 -9.50 19.42
N LEU A 318 -9.57 -9.81 18.41
CA LEU A 318 -8.72 -11.00 18.44
C LEU A 318 -7.41 -10.74 19.18
N CYS A 319 -7.13 -11.60 20.17
CA CYS A 319 -5.83 -11.68 20.81
C CYS A 319 -5.39 -13.12 21.00
N LEU A 320 -4.41 -13.55 20.19
CA LEU A 320 -3.84 -14.90 20.26
C LEU A 320 -3.15 -15.16 21.60
N MET A 321 -2.45 -14.16 22.14
CA MET A 321 -1.80 -14.22 23.46
C MET A 321 -2.82 -14.37 24.60
N GLY A 322 -3.89 -13.58 24.57
CA GLY A 322 -4.98 -13.68 25.54
C GLY A 322 -5.65 -15.05 25.48
N GLU A 323 -5.91 -15.55 24.27
CA GLU A 323 -6.48 -16.87 24.05
C GLU A 323 -5.58 -18.00 24.56
N MET A 324 -4.27 -17.94 24.26
CA MET A 324 -3.29 -18.89 24.77
C MET A 324 -3.28 -18.91 26.30
N LYS A 325 -3.29 -17.75 26.96
CA LYS A 325 -3.29 -17.65 28.42
C LYS A 325 -4.58 -18.23 29.03
N ARG A 326 -5.74 -17.96 28.42
CA ARG A 326 -7.02 -18.55 28.84
C ARG A 326 -7.03 -20.07 28.73
N ARG A 327 -6.49 -20.62 27.63
CA ARG A 327 -6.34 -22.07 27.44
C ARG A 327 -5.44 -22.73 28.49
N ARG A 328 -4.50 -21.97 29.07
CA ARG A 328 -3.64 -22.41 30.18
C ARG A 328 -4.29 -22.20 31.56
N GLY A 329 -5.57 -21.81 31.62
CA GLY A 329 -6.30 -21.59 32.88
C GLY A 329 -6.15 -20.20 33.49
N HIS A 330 -5.41 -19.27 32.85
CA HIS A 330 -5.29 -17.91 33.36
C HIS A 330 -6.53 -17.07 33.02
N LYS A 331 -7.10 -16.39 34.02
CA LYS A 331 -8.15 -15.39 33.82
C LYS A 331 -7.54 -14.12 33.24
N VAL A 332 -7.64 -13.95 31.92
CA VAL A 332 -7.10 -12.78 31.21
C VAL A 332 -8.22 -12.08 30.45
N GLN A 333 -8.37 -10.77 30.71
CA GLN A 333 -9.29 -9.92 30.00
C GLN A 333 -8.58 -9.16 28.87
N CYS A 334 -9.28 -9.02 27.74
CA CYS A 334 -8.81 -8.29 26.56
C CYS A 334 -9.81 -7.16 26.27
N PRO A 335 -9.37 -5.93 25.95
CA PRO A 335 -7.98 -5.44 25.94
C PRO A 335 -7.40 -5.28 27.36
N GLY A 336 -6.08 -5.07 27.49
CA GLY A 336 -5.47 -4.59 28.75
C GLY A 336 -4.30 -5.42 29.32
N HIS A 337 -3.98 -6.59 28.78
CA HIS A 337 -2.82 -7.36 29.23
C HIS A 337 -1.54 -7.07 28.41
N LYS A 338 -0.36 -7.34 28.99
CA LYS A 338 0.92 -7.22 28.25
C LYS A 338 0.91 -8.07 26.98
N GLY A 339 1.22 -7.46 25.84
CA GLY A 339 1.19 -8.10 24.52
C GLY A 339 -0.21 -8.35 23.96
N CYS A 340 -1.23 -7.63 24.43
CA CYS A 340 -2.58 -7.72 23.87
C CYS A 340 -2.65 -7.04 22.50
N SER A 341 -3.16 -7.76 21.50
CA SER A 341 -3.41 -7.23 20.15
C SER A 341 -4.85 -6.80 19.94
N ALA A 342 -5.76 -7.13 20.86
CA ALA A 342 -7.13 -6.67 20.82
C ALA A 342 -7.18 -5.24 21.36
N ASN A 343 -7.93 -4.37 20.70
CA ASN A 343 -8.26 -3.03 21.18
C ASN A 343 -9.75 -2.88 21.52
N LEU A 344 -10.54 -3.91 21.22
CA LEU A 344 -11.95 -3.98 21.55
C LEU A 344 -12.21 -5.24 22.39
N ARG A 345 -13.12 -5.13 23.37
CA ARG A 345 -13.52 -6.30 24.17
C ARG A 345 -14.25 -7.33 23.31
N GLN A 346 -14.17 -8.60 23.71
CA GLN A 346 -14.79 -9.70 22.96
C GLN A 346 -16.33 -9.57 22.89
N ASP A 347 -16.94 -9.09 23.98
CA ASP A 347 -18.37 -8.84 24.16
C ASP A 347 -18.84 -7.48 23.63
N ALA A 348 -17.92 -6.57 23.27
CA ALA A 348 -18.30 -5.26 22.77
C ALA A 348 -19.00 -5.34 21.41
N ASN A 349 -19.94 -4.43 21.17
CA ASN A 349 -20.59 -4.33 19.86
C ASN A 349 -19.60 -3.78 18.82
N ILE A 350 -19.19 -4.61 17.86
CA ILE A 350 -18.29 -4.18 16.78
C ILE A 350 -19.00 -3.35 15.72
N GLY A 351 -20.33 -3.39 15.70
CA GLY A 351 -21.17 -2.60 14.79
C GLY A 351 -21.49 -1.20 15.31
N ASP A 352 -20.88 -0.76 16.41
CA ASP A 352 -21.05 0.61 16.92
C ASP A 352 -20.23 1.60 16.07
N GLU A 353 -20.81 2.02 14.95
CA GLU A 353 -20.17 2.93 13.99
C GLU A 353 -20.09 4.35 14.51
N GLN A 354 -21.00 4.75 15.40
CA GLN A 354 -20.88 6.00 16.12
C GLN A 354 -19.55 6.06 16.89
N ASN A 355 -19.18 5.01 17.62
CA ASN A 355 -17.90 4.98 18.33
C ASN A 355 -16.70 4.96 17.38
N GLY A 356 -16.81 4.26 16.24
CA GLY A 356 -15.79 4.30 15.18
C GLY A 356 -15.56 5.71 14.64
N GLY A 357 -16.65 6.40 14.29
CA GLY A 357 -16.66 7.79 13.87
C GLY A 357 -15.99 8.70 14.90
N LYS A 358 -16.34 8.57 16.19
CA LYS A 358 -15.71 9.34 17.29
C LYS A 358 -14.20 9.17 17.35
N ILE A 359 -13.72 7.92 17.25
CA ILE A 359 -12.29 7.63 17.30
C ILE A 359 -11.58 8.26 16.10
N CYS A 360 -12.14 8.11 14.90
CA CYS A 360 -11.55 8.69 13.70
C CYS A 360 -11.59 10.23 13.72
N ALA A 361 -12.71 10.84 14.12
CA ALA A 361 -12.84 12.29 14.28
C ALA A 361 -11.81 12.84 15.28
N SER A 362 -11.63 12.18 16.42
CA SER A 362 -10.61 12.53 17.41
C SER A 362 -9.19 12.48 16.82
N LYS A 363 -8.89 11.46 16.00
CA LYS A 363 -7.59 11.35 15.31
C LYS A 363 -7.37 12.45 14.27
N LEU A 364 -8.42 12.84 13.54
CA LEU A 364 -8.35 13.93 12.56
C LEU A 364 -8.07 15.28 13.24
N LEU A 365 -8.56 15.47 14.46
CA LEU A 365 -8.35 16.70 15.24
C LEU A 365 -7.02 16.70 16.00
N ALA A 366 -6.54 15.55 16.48
CA ALA A 366 -5.30 15.44 17.26
C ALA A 366 -4.04 15.26 16.40
N GLY A 367 -4.19 14.90 15.13
CA GLY A 367 -3.06 14.57 14.24
C GLY A 367 -2.29 15.80 13.73
N LYS A 368 -1.11 15.54 13.14
CA LYS A 368 -0.39 16.52 12.33
C LYS A 368 -1.30 16.94 11.16
N ASN A 369 -1.41 18.27 10.97
CA ASN A 369 -2.39 18.93 10.09
C ASN A 369 -3.85 18.58 10.43
N PRO A 370 -4.44 19.19 11.47
CA PRO A 370 -5.78 18.82 11.92
C PRO A 370 -6.85 19.24 10.91
N VAL A 371 -7.79 18.36 10.61
CA VAL A 371 -8.85 18.61 9.63
C VAL A 371 -10.22 18.50 10.30
N LYS A 372 -11.07 19.51 10.10
CA LYS A 372 -12.45 19.53 10.57
C LYS A 372 -13.37 19.03 9.46
N VAL A 373 -14.33 18.19 9.79
CA VAL A 373 -15.35 17.70 8.85
C VAL A 373 -16.65 18.46 9.13
N LYS A 374 -17.25 19.08 8.09
CA LYS A 374 -18.54 19.78 8.20
C LYS A 374 -19.71 18.84 7.87
N PHE A 375 -19.54 18.06 6.82
CA PHE A 375 -20.56 17.17 6.30
C PHE A 375 -19.92 15.81 6.03
N LEU A 376 -20.59 14.77 6.50
CA LEU A 376 -20.16 13.40 6.37
C LEU A 376 -21.18 12.62 5.52
N THR A 377 -20.73 12.04 4.42
CA THR A 377 -21.52 11.09 3.65
C THR A 377 -21.26 9.68 4.18
N THR A 378 -22.32 8.94 4.45
CA THR A 378 -22.33 7.54 4.94
C THR A 378 -23.60 6.90 4.39
N ASP A 379 -23.63 5.58 4.29
CA ASP A 379 -24.81 4.77 4.01
C ASP A 379 -25.93 4.86 5.08
N ALA A 380 -25.72 5.68 6.13
CA ALA A 380 -26.65 5.99 7.22
C ALA A 380 -26.97 4.82 8.16
N ASP A 381 -26.40 3.65 7.88
CA ASP A 381 -26.35 2.55 8.81
C ASP A 381 -25.44 2.91 10.01
N GLY A 382 -25.73 2.38 11.20
CA GLY A 382 -24.81 2.51 12.35
C GLY A 382 -24.65 3.89 13.01
N LYS A 383 -25.30 4.97 12.53
CA LYS A 383 -25.25 6.34 13.12
C LYS A 383 -23.84 6.94 13.19
N ALA A 384 -22.96 6.60 12.25
CA ALA A 384 -21.57 7.09 12.20
C ALA A 384 -21.44 8.61 12.29
N CYS A 385 -22.36 9.35 11.66
CA CYS A 385 -22.39 10.82 11.67
C CYS A 385 -22.47 11.43 13.07
N LYS A 386 -23.06 10.75 14.06
CA LYS A 386 -23.12 11.24 15.46
C LYS A 386 -21.78 11.17 16.19
N GLY A 387 -20.74 10.65 15.53
CA GLY A 387 -19.39 10.59 16.06
C GLY A 387 -18.48 11.74 15.63
N PHE A 388 -18.89 12.51 14.62
CA PHE A 388 -18.22 13.72 14.15
C PHE A 388 -18.95 14.94 14.70
#